data_AF-B7PC41-F1
#
_entry.id   AF-B7PC41-F1
#
_cell.length_a   1.000
_cell.length_b   1.000
_cell.length_c   1.000
_cell.angle_alpha   90.00
_cell.angle_beta   90.00
_cell.angle_gamma   90.00
#
_symmetry.space_group_name_H-M   'P 1'
#
loop_
_entity.id
_entity.type
_entity.pdbx_description
1 polymer ?
#
loop_
_entity_poly.entity_id
_entity_poly.type
_entity_poly.pdbx_seq_one_letter_code
_entity_poly.pdbx_strand_id
1 'polypeptide(L)'
;MWPSVQKLPLVNGSEAFELWRDIPLPAFQRVYFFNLTNPYEFLQEGKKPKLQEVGPYTFGVSMVKTNIVWNPNHTVSYREVRTFHFDREKSVGGQDDVIVSINAPLVGAGALLKRANPALRLVMAVVINKLNEQLIVNHTVGELLYDGYPDFLAAASHMLDPTIPTSDGKFGYMHGRNATDDGLYTVYTGEDQMDLYNIITRWNGKENLTAWKGTCNMINGTSSFPQGSFKLVREGTDSLYGISAVRFRVDNRTFDNGTTYPPNACFDTKRTMASGAVDIGPCQHNLPAALSFPHFYLADPSYSDKVEGMKPDPDRHSFTLDMEPDDDSSLLINDDKVDEPSDKENGIIHG
;
A
#
# COMPACT_ATOMS: atom_id res chain seq x y z
N MET A 1 34.57 -1.17 -16.17
CA MET A 1 33.60 -1.69 -17.15
C MET A 1 32.83 -2.76 -16.41
N TRP A 2 31.65 -2.42 -15.89
CA TRP A 2 30.76 -3.43 -15.31
C TRP A 2 30.30 -4.31 -16.49
N PRO A 3 30.35 -5.64 -16.39
CA PRO A 3 29.82 -6.50 -17.44
C PRO A 3 28.32 -6.20 -17.59
N SER A 4 27.85 -6.08 -18.84
CA SER A 4 26.43 -6.00 -19.15
C SER A 4 25.69 -7.13 -18.42
N VAL A 5 24.79 -6.79 -17.52
CA VAL A 5 24.01 -7.78 -16.77
C VAL A 5 22.98 -8.34 -17.75
N GLN A 6 23.32 -9.45 -18.37
CA GLN A 6 22.38 -10.16 -19.25
C GLN A 6 21.26 -10.71 -18.38
N LYS A 7 20.00 -10.48 -18.79
CA LYS A 7 18.83 -11.15 -18.21
C LYS A 7 19.07 -12.67 -18.15
N LEU A 8 19.10 -13.23 -16.94
CA LEU A 8 19.27 -14.66 -16.71
C LEU A 8 17.96 -15.30 -16.22
N PRO A 9 17.55 -16.45 -16.78
CA PRO A 9 16.38 -17.17 -16.27
C PRO A 9 16.61 -17.63 -14.83
N LEU A 10 15.51 -17.74 -14.07
CA LEU A 10 15.53 -18.36 -12.76
C LEU A 10 15.80 -19.86 -12.94
N VAL A 11 16.97 -20.30 -12.49
CA VAL A 11 17.38 -21.70 -12.51
C VAL A 11 17.83 -22.08 -11.12
N ASN A 12 17.39 -23.23 -10.63
CA ASN A 12 17.70 -23.67 -9.27
C ASN A 12 19.22 -23.76 -9.05
N GLY A 13 19.72 -23.09 -8.01
CA GLY A 13 21.14 -23.03 -7.67
C GLY A 13 21.99 -22.05 -8.51
N SER A 14 21.38 -21.26 -9.40
CA SER A 14 22.10 -20.19 -10.10
C SER A 14 22.30 -18.96 -9.21
N GLU A 15 23.31 -18.14 -9.50
CA GLU A 15 23.55 -16.88 -8.80
C GLU A 15 22.36 -15.92 -8.94
N ALA A 16 21.74 -15.87 -10.13
CA ALA A 16 20.54 -15.06 -10.38
C ALA A 16 19.36 -15.50 -9.49
N PHE A 17 19.19 -16.81 -9.27
CA PHE A 17 18.17 -17.32 -8.35
C PHE A 17 18.45 -16.94 -6.90
N GLU A 18 19.70 -17.03 -6.47
CA GLU A 18 20.08 -16.68 -5.09
C GLU A 18 19.84 -15.18 -4.81
N LEU A 19 20.18 -14.30 -5.76
CA LEU A 19 19.88 -12.86 -5.69
C LEU A 19 18.38 -12.55 -5.75
N TRP A 20 17.62 -13.29 -6.57
CA TRP A 20 16.15 -13.15 -6.64
C TRP A 20 15.45 -13.60 -5.35
N ARG A 21 15.99 -14.65 -4.71
CA ARG A 21 15.46 -15.21 -3.46
C ARG A 21 15.64 -14.25 -2.29
N ASP A 22 16.82 -13.66 -2.17
CA ASP A 22 17.22 -12.79 -1.07
C ASP A 22 18.02 -11.61 -1.65
N ILE A 23 17.33 -10.49 -1.85
CA ILE A 23 17.89 -9.31 -2.53
C ILE A 23 18.83 -8.60 -1.54
N PRO A 24 20.15 -8.48 -1.83
CA PRO A 24 21.12 -7.93 -0.89
C PRO A 24 21.14 -6.39 -0.86
N LEU A 25 20.08 -5.74 -1.34
CA LEU A 25 19.96 -4.28 -1.41
C LEU A 25 19.10 -3.77 -0.23
N PRO A 26 19.55 -2.73 0.49
CA PRO A 26 18.75 -2.14 1.54
C PRO A 26 17.53 -1.45 0.95
N ALA A 27 16.34 -1.89 1.36
CA ALA A 27 15.08 -1.21 1.06
C ALA A 27 14.55 -0.52 2.32
N PHE A 28 13.96 0.66 2.18
CA PHE A 28 13.32 1.36 3.29
C PHE A 28 11.83 1.59 2.99
N GLN A 29 11.06 1.69 4.06
CA GLN A 29 9.70 2.18 4.04
C GLN A 29 9.66 3.41 4.93
N ARG A 30 9.22 4.54 4.38
CA ARG A 30 9.03 5.79 5.12
C ARG A 30 7.54 6.06 5.27
N VAL A 31 7.08 6.15 6.51
CA VAL A 31 5.68 6.39 6.83
C VAL A 31 5.49 7.81 7.32
N TYR A 32 4.47 8.48 6.79
CA TYR A 32 4.06 9.82 7.15
C TYR A 32 2.61 9.79 7.63
N PHE A 33 2.33 10.47 8.73
CA PHE A 33 1.00 10.58 9.31
C PHE A 33 0.44 11.98 9.15
N PHE A 34 -0.89 12.08 9.06
CA PHE A 34 -1.60 13.35 9.19
C PHE A 34 -2.18 13.49 10.58
N ASN A 35 -1.50 14.28 11.41
CA ASN A 35 -1.93 14.62 12.76
C ASN A 35 -3.03 15.70 12.72
N LEU A 36 -4.16 15.44 13.36
CA LEU A 36 -5.28 16.39 13.44
C LEU A 36 -5.05 17.42 14.55
N THR A 37 -4.98 18.70 14.16
CA THR A 37 -4.58 19.79 15.07
C THR A 37 -5.75 20.58 15.67
N ASN A 38 -6.97 20.42 15.14
CA ASN A 38 -8.18 21.10 15.60
C ASN A 38 -9.37 20.13 15.84
N PRO A 39 -9.19 19.05 16.62
CA PRO A 39 -10.23 18.02 16.77
C PRO A 39 -11.53 18.55 17.38
N TYR A 40 -11.44 19.51 18.31
CA TYR A 40 -12.62 20.09 18.95
C TYR A 40 -13.46 20.90 17.95
N GLU A 41 -12.85 21.83 17.22
CA GLU A 41 -13.55 22.67 16.26
C GLU A 41 -14.07 21.86 15.07
N PHE A 42 -13.34 20.82 14.66
CA PHE A 42 -13.80 19.89 13.63
C PHE A 42 -15.09 19.19 14.07
N LEU A 43 -15.11 18.59 15.27
CA LEU A 43 -16.25 17.81 15.73
C LEU A 43 -17.44 18.64 16.21
N GLN A 44 -17.18 19.71 16.99
CA GLN A 44 -18.23 20.45 17.69
C GLN A 44 -18.75 21.64 16.89
N GLU A 45 -17.89 22.25 16.08
CA GLU A 45 -18.23 23.47 15.32
C GLU A 45 -18.39 23.20 13.82
N GLY A 46 -18.07 21.99 13.35
CA GLY A 46 -18.12 21.63 11.94
C GLY A 46 -17.12 22.39 11.07
N LYS A 47 -16.03 22.91 11.67
CA LYS A 47 -14.93 23.53 10.91
C LYS A 47 -14.19 22.48 10.08
N LYS A 48 -13.47 22.90 9.04
CA LYS A 48 -12.62 21.98 8.27
C LYS A 48 -11.54 21.37 9.17
N PRO A 49 -11.21 20.07 9.03
CA PRO A 49 -10.09 19.47 9.73
C PRO A 49 -8.77 20.08 9.23
N LYS A 50 -7.86 20.37 10.17
CA LYS A 50 -6.51 20.89 9.94
C LYS A 50 -5.52 19.78 10.23
N LEU A 51 -4.94 19.24 9.17
CA LEU A 51 -3.98 18.17 9.23
C LEU A 51 -2.55 18.72 9.14
N GLN A 52 -1.68 18.20 9.99
CA GLN A 52 -0.25 18.43 9.96
C GLN A 52 0.45 17.12 9.65
N GLU A 53 1.26 17.11 8.60
CA GLU A 53 2.13 15.97 8.31
C GLU A 53 3.19 15.77 9.39
N VAL A 54 3.41 14.52 9.78
CA VAL A 54 4.42 14.09 10.76
C VAL A 54 5.14 12.86 10.23
N GLY A 55 6.45 12.98 10.00
CA GLY A 55 7.31 11.90 9.49
C GLY A 55 8.66 12.43 8.99
N PRO A 56 9.49 11.56 8.38
CA PRO A 56 9.24 10.11 8.22
C PRO A 56 9.45 9.32 9.51
N TYR A 57 8.68 8.24 9.65
CA TYR A 57 9.02 7.09 10.48
C TYR A 57 9.53 5.98 9.56
N THR A 58 10.83 5.70 9.64
CA THR A 58 11.56 4.88 8.68
C THR A 58 11.73 3.47 9.20
N PHE A 59 11.50 2.49 8.33
CA PHE A 59 11.70 1.06 8.60
C PHE A 59 12.60 0.48 7.51
N GLY A 60 13.69 -0.18 7.91
CA GLY A 60 14.43 -1.07 7.02
C GLY A 60 13.59 -2.30 6.71
N VAL A 61 13.53 -2.69 5.44
CA VAL A 61 12.71 -3.81 4.96
C VAL A 61 13.61 -4.93 4.46
N SER A 62 13.47 -6.12 5.04
CA SER A 62 14.03 -7.35 4.48
C SER A 62 12.94 -8.15 3.78
N MET A 63 13.25 -8.68 2.60
CA MET A 63 12.32 -9.44 1.76
C MET A 63 12.96 -10.75 1.36
N VAL A 64 12.43 -11.88 1.85
CA VAL A 64 13.00 -13.21 1.61
C VAL A 64 11.94 -14.13 1.03
N LYS A 65 12.24 -14.74 -0.12
CA LYS A 65 11.37 -15.73 -0.75
C LYS A 65 11.61 -17.11 -0.11
N THR A 66 10.53 -17.69 0.39
CA THR A 66 10.50 -18.96 1.12
C THR A 66 9.51 -19.93 0.47
N ASN A 67 9.53 -21.20 0.90
CA ASN A 67 8.63 -22.25 0.40
C ASN A 67 8.63 -22.36 -1.13
N ILE A 68 9.82 -22.31 -1.73
CA ILE A 68 10.01 -22.26 -3.17
C ILE A 68 9.78 -23.64 -3.78
N VAL A 69 8.88 -23.72 -4.77
CA VAL A 69 8.52 -24.94 -5.50
C VAL A 69 8.63 -24.70 -7.00
N TRP A 70 9.48 -25.47 -7.65
CA TRP A 70 9.67 -25.44 -9.10
C TRP A 70 8.62 -26.31 -9.80
N ASN A 71 7.97 -25.77 -10.82
CA ASN A 71 6.89 -26.44 -11.54
C ASN A 71 7.35 -26.87 -12.94
N PRO A 72 6.79 -27.96 -13.50
CA PRO A 72 7.19 -28.49 -14.82
C PRO A 72 6.79 -27.58 -16.00
N ASN A 73 5.98 -26.54 -15.77
CA ASN A 73 5.50 -25.60 -16.78
C ASN A 73 6.31 -24.29 -16.81
N HIS A 74 7.61 -24.35 -16.52
CA HIS A 74 8.54 -23.20 -16.48
C HIS A 74 8.08 -22.07 -15.54
N THR A 75 7.39 -22.42 -14.45
CA THR A 75 7.02 -21.49 -13.38
C THR A 75 7.64 -21.90 -12.05
N VAL A 76 7.75 -20.93 -11.15
CA VAL A 76 8.18 -21.15 -9.77
C VAL A 76 7.15 -20.52 -8.82
N SER A 77 6.79 -21.26 -7.78
CA SER A 77 5.87 -20.81 -6.73
C SER A 77 6.64 -20.51 -5.44
N TYR A 78 6.29 -19.43 -4.75
CA TYR A 78 6.98 -19.00 -3.53
C TYR A 78 6.08 -18.12 -2.64
N ARG A 79 6.50 -17.93 -1.39
CA ARG A 79 5.96 -16.94 -0.45
C ARG A 79 7.04 -15.92 -0.12
N GLU A 80 6.74 -14.63 -0.18
CA GLU A 80 7.71 -13.58 0.16
C GLU A 80 7.44 -13.07 1.57
N VAL A 81 8.35 -13.37 2.50
CA VAL A 81 8.28 -12.89 3.88
C VAL A 81 8.91 -11.50 3.94
N ARG A 82 8.16 -10.53 4.45
CA ARG A 82 8.64 -9.15 4.64
C ARG A 82 8.78 -8.85 6.13
N THR A 83 9.96 -8.38 6.54
CA THR A 83 10.21 -7.97 7.93
C THR A 83 10.61 -6.50 7.98
N PHE A 84 9.97 -5.77 8.89
CA PHE A 84 10.13 -4.32 9.05
C PHE A 84 10.89 -4.04 10.35
N HIS A 85 12.01 -3.34 10.23
CA HIS A 85 12.87 -2.97 11.36
C HIS A 85 12.91 -1.45 11.48
N PHE A 86 12.37 -0.92 12.57
CA PHE A 86 12.35 0.52 12.80
C PHE A 86 13.78 1.09 12.87
N ASP A 87 14.04 2.12 12.08
CA ASP A 87 15.31 2.84 12.02
C ASP A 87 15.14 4.20 12.69
N ARG A 88 15.54 4.28 13.97
CA ARG A 88 15.42 5.52 14.77
C ARG A 88 16.27 6.65 14.23
N GLU A 89 17.44 6.36 13.66
CA GLU A 89 18.39 7.37 13.19
C GLU A 89 17.89 8.08 11.93
N LYS A 90 17.17 7.34 11.07
CA LYS A 90 16.52 7.88 9.86
C LYS A 90 15.07 8.31 10.09
N SER A 91 14.62 8.43 11.33
CA SER A 91 13.25 8.83 11.69
C SER A 91 13.22 10.18 12.40
N VAL A 92 12.18 10.97 12.16
CA VAL A 92 11.98 12.27 12.83
C VAL A 92 11.82 12.10 14.35
N GLY A 93 11.24 10.97 14.77
CA GLY A 93 10.91 10.70 16.16
C GLY A 93 10.82 9.21 16.48
N GLY A 94 10.16 8.87 17.58
CA GLY A 94 10.05 7.50 18.10
C GLY A 94 8.74 6.83 17.74
N GLN A 95 8.66 5.51 17.87
CA GLN A 95 7.38 4.80 17.70
C GLN A 95 6.36 5.13 18.80
N ASP A 96 6.81 5.76 19.89
CA ASP A 96 6.01 6.27 20.99
C ASP A 96 5.41 7.67 20.73
N ASP A 97 5.76 8.31 19.61
CA ASP A 97 5.14 9.59 19.22
C ASP A 97 3.64 9.42 18.98
N VAL A 98 2.85 10.35 19.53
CA VAL A 98 1.39 10.28 19.52
C VAL A 98 0.82 11.02 18.32
N ILE A 99 -0.06 10.35 17.59
CA ILE A 99 -0.83 10.90 16.47
C ILE A 99 -2.30 10.98 16.86
N VAL A 100 -2.88 12.18 16.71
CA VAL A 100 -4.31 12.44 16.85
C VAL A 100 -4.96 12.18 15.49
N SER A 101 -5.85 11.19 15.42
CA SER A 101 -6.45 10.74 14.16
C SER A 101 -7.89 10.24 14.35
N ILE A 102 -8.54 9.85 13.26
CA ILE A 102 -9.87 9.27 13.30
C ILE A 102 -9.84 7.84 13.84
N ASN A 103 -10.85 7.45 14.62
CA ASN A 103 -11.03 6.08 15.10
C ASN A 103 -11.50 5.18 13.94
N ALA A 104 -10.53 4.60 13.23
CA ALA A 104 -10.79 3.74 12.08
C ALA A 104 -11.65 2.50 12.41
N PRO A 105 -11.44 1.78 13.54
CA PRO A 105 -12.37 0.73 13.97
C PRO A 105 -13.83 1.20 14.09
N LEU A 106 -14.06 2.36 14.71
CA LEU A 106 -15.40 2.93 14.86
C LEU A 106 -16.03 3.30 13.51
N VAL A 107 -15.27 3.92 12.61
CA VAL A 107 -15.72 4.26 11.26
C VAL A 107 -16.06 2.99 10.46
N GLY A 108 -15.22 1.97 10.55
CA GLY A 108 -15.43 0.65 9.95
C GLY A 108 -16.69 -0.03 10.46
N ALA A 109 -16.84 -0.13 11.78
CA ALA A 109 -18.03 -0.69 12.43
C ALA A 109 -19.30 0.06 12.00
N GLY A 110 -19.26 1.39 11.95
CA GLY A 110 -20.38 2.20 11.47
C GLY A 110 -20.79 1.86 10.03
N ALA A 111 -19.83 1.58 9.15
CA ALA A 111 -20.10 1.17 7.78
C ALA A 111 -20.73 -0.23 7.69
N LEU A 112 -20.26 -1.19 8.49
CA LEU A 112 -20.82 -2.54 8.57
C LEU A 112 -22.24 -2.53 9.17
N LEU A 113 -22.45 -1.78 10.24
CA LEU A 113 -23.74 -1.68 10.95
C LEU A 113 -24.86 -1.04 10.11
N LYS A 114 -24.52 -0.24 9.09
CA LYS A 114 -25.52 0.24 8.11
C LYS A 114 -26.18 -0.89 7.31
N ARG A 115 -25.53 -2.06 7.21
CA ARG A 115 -26.00 -3.24 6.49
C ARG A 115 -26.48 -4.35 7.42
N ALA A 116 -26.16 -4.26 8.71
CA ALA A 116 -26.59 -5.22 9.72
C ALA A 116 -28.11 -5.19 9.94
N ASN A 117 -28.64 -6.30 10.46
CA ASN A 117 -30.04 -6.37 10.86
C ASN A 117 -30.35 -5.40 12.02
N PRO A 118 -31.60 -4.92 12.16
CA PRO A 118 -31.96 -3.91 13.16
C PRO A 118 -31.65 -4.29 14.61
N ALA A 119 -31.75 -5.57 14.96
CA ALA A 119 -31.49 -6.05 16.32
C ALA A 119 -29.99 -5.95 16.67
N LEU A 120 -29.12 -6.46 15.79
CA LEU A 120 -27.67 -6.33 15.95
C LEU A 120 -27.24 -4.86 15.98
N ARG A 121 -27.83 -4.02 15.11
CA ARG A 121 -27.56 -2.58 15.10
C ARG A 121 -27.92 -1.91 16.42
N LEU A 122 -29.05 -2.26 17.04
CA LEU A 122 -29.45 -1.73 18.34
C LEU A 122 -28.50 -2.17 19.45
N VAL A 123 -28.17 -3.47 19.50
CA VAL A 123 -27.24 -4.01 20.50
C VAL A 123 -25.89 -3.31 20.41
N MET A 124 -25.32 -3.19 19.21
CA MET A 124 -24.03 -2.54 19.02
C MET A 124 -24.07 -1.04 19.31
N ALA A 125 -25.17 -0.35 19.00
CA ALA A 125 -25.33 1.05 19.38
C ALA A 125 -25.31 1.25 20.91
N VAL A 126 -25.93 0.34 21.67
CA VAL A 126 -25.86 0.36 23.13
C VAL A 126 -24.43 0.10 23.62
N VAL A 127 -23.73 -0.86 23.03
CA VAL A 127 -22.35 -1.19 23.40
C VAL A 127 -21.40 -0.01 23.11
N ILE A 128 -21.43 0.54 21.90
CA ILE A 128 -20.60 1.69 21.49
C ILE A 128 -20.82 2.88 22.43
N ASN A 129 -22.08 3.20 22.76
CA ASN A 129 -22.39 4.28 23.70
C ASN A 129 -21.90 3.99 25.13
N LYS A 130 -21.99 2.74 25.59
CA LYS A 130 -21.51 2.35 26.92
C LYS A 130 -19.98 2.38 27.03
N LEU A 131 -19.28 2.04 25.95
CA LEU A 131 -17.82 2.09 25.87
C LEU A 131 -17.30 3.53 25.74
N ASN A 132 -18.18 4.50 25.47
CA ASN A 132 -17.83 5.90 25.23
C ASN A 132 -16.80 6.05 24.10
N GLU A 133 -16.98 5.28 23.03
CA GLU A 133 -16.15 5.33 21.83
C GLU A 133 -16.18 6.74 21.22
N GLN A 134 -14.98 7.27 20.91
CA GLN A 134 -14.82 8.60 20.33
C GLN A 134 -14.40 8.50 18.87
N LEU A 135 -14.88 9.45 18.04
CA LEU A 135 -14.49 9.51 16.63
C LEU A 135 -13.04 9.94 16.44
N ILE A 136 -12.46 10.66 17.39
CA ILE A 136 -11.06 11.07 17.38
C ILE A 136 -10.34 10.34 18.52
N VAL A 137 -9.19 9.78 18.22
CA VAL A 137 -8.37 8.98 19.13
C VAL A 137 -6.91 9.40 19.03
N ASN A 138 -6.17 9.10 20.10
CA ASN A 138 -4.75 9.38 20.22
C ASN A 138 -4.03 8.05 20.38
N HIS A 139 -3.22 7.69 19.41
CA HIS A 139 -2.43 6.47 19.45
C HIS A 139 -0.99 6.75 19.04
N THR A 140 -0.09 5.94 19.56
CA THR A 140 1.32 6.01 19.17
C THR A 140 1.51 5.51 17.74
N VAL A 141 2.62 5.91 17.11
CA VAL A 141 2.99 5.42 15.77
C VAL A 141 3.10 3.89 15.73
N GLY A 142 3.69 3.27 16.76
CA GLY A 142 3.79 1.81 16.87
C GLY A 142 2.42 1.13 16.92
N GLU A 143 1.51 1.67 17.74
CA GLU A 143 0.12 1.20 17.85
C GLU A 143 -0.66 1.33 16.54
N LEU A 144 -0.51 2.46 15.83
CA LEU A 144 -1.18 2.67 14.55
C LEU A 144 -0.63 1.77 13.43
N LEU A 145 0.62 1.34 13.51
CA LEU A 145 1.27 0.52 12.49
C LEU A 145 1.27 -0.97 12.84
N TYR A 146 2.39 -1.48 13.36
CA TYR A 146 2.69 -2.90 13.44
C TYR A 146 2.29 -3.52 14.78
N ASP A 147 2.43 -2.79 15.90
CA ASP A 147 2.18 -3.33 17.25
C ASP A 147 0.69 -3.56 17.50
N GLY A 148 -0.15 -2.69 16.93
CA GLY A 148 -1.59 -2.66 17.10
C GLY A 148 -2.03 -2.29 18.53
N TYR A 149 -3.09 -1.49 18.64
CA TYR A 149 -3.74 -1.21 19.93
C TYR A 149 -4.97 -2.10 20.15
N PRO A 150 -5.27 -2.51 21.39
CA PRO A 150 -6.49 -3.24 21.70
C PRO A 150 -7.74 -2.42 21.40
N ASP A 151 -8.68 -2.98 20.65
CA ASP A 151 -9.93 -2.31 20.28
C ASP A 151 -11.10 -3.31 20.26
N PHE A 152 -12.20 -2.95 20.93
CA PHE A 152 -13.36 -3.85 21.04
C PHE A 152 -14.06 -4.05 19.68
N LEU A 153 -14.12 -3.03 18.83
CA LEU A 153 -14.77 -3.12 17.53
C LEU A 153 -13.94 -3.92 16.53
N ALA A 154 -12.61 -3.86 16.64
CA ALA A 154 -11.69 -4.75 15.95
C ALA A 154 -11.90 -6.21 16.38
N ALA A 155 -11.97 -6.47 17.70
CA ALA A 155 -12.26 -7.80 18.24
C ALA A 155 -13.63 -8.33 17.78
N ALA A 156 -14.64 -7.45 17.71
CA ALA A 156 -16.00 -7.79 17.29
C ALA A 156 -16.19 -7.83 15.76
N SER A 157 -15.17 -7.48 14.96
CA SER A 157 -15.31 -7.29 13.50
C SER A 157 -15.86 -8.52 12.77
N HIS A 158 -15.36 -9.72 13.07
CA HIS A 158 -15.85 -10.98 12.50
C HIS A 158 -17.32 -11.27 12.84
N MET A 159 -17.78 -10.85 14.03
CA MET A 159 -19.20 -10.97 14.40
C MET A 159 -20.08 -10.01 13.59
N LEU A 160 -19.56 -8.82 13.26
CA LEU A 160 -20.28 -7.82 12.46
C LEU A 160 -20.34 -8.20 10.98
N ASP A 161 -19.26 -8.79 10.45
CA ASP A 161 -19.19 -9.32 9.09
C ASP A 161 -18.31 -10.59 9.07
N PRO A 162 -18.90 -11.78 8.89
CA PRO A 162 -18.16 -13.05 8.89
C PRO A 162 -17.12 -13.19 7.77
N THR A 163 -17.13 -12.31 6.77
CA THR A 163 -16.10 -12.31 5.73
C THR A 163 -14.77 -11.76 6.23
N ILE A 164 -14.77 -10.95 7.29
CA ILE A 164 -13.56 -10.43 7.93
C ILE A 164 -12.91 -11.55 8.75
N PRO A 165 -11.60 -11.81 8.63
CA PRO A 165 -10.91 -12.79 9.47
C PRO A 165 -11.06 -12.48 10.97
N THR A 166 -10.98 -13.51 11.81
CA THR A 166 -10.98 -13.32 13.27
C THR A 166 -9.77 -12.49 13.68
N SER A 167 -10.03 -11.40 14.43
CA SER A 167 -9.00 -10.54 15.02
C SER A 167 -8.51 -11.12 16.34
N ASP A 168 -7.25 -10.86 16.68
CA ASP A 168 -6.67 -11.08 18.00
C ASP A 168 -7.07 -9.99 19.03
N GLY A 169 -7.97 -9.08 18.62
CA GLY A 169 -8.49 -7.99 19.40
C GLY A 169 -7.71 -6.68 19.25
N LYS A 170 -6.74 -6.62 18.33
CA LYS A 170 -5.99 -5.41 18.03
C LYS A 170 -6.36 -4.80 16.68
N PHE A 171 -6.20 -3.48 16.60
CA PHE A 171 -6.21 -2.73 15.35
C PHE A 171 -4.86 -2.04 15.13
N GLY A 172 -4.39 -2.09 13.89
CA GLY A 172 -3.32 -1.27 13.35
C GLY A 172 -3.35 -1.41 11.82
N TYR A 173 -2.98 -0.36 11.09
CA TYR A 173 -3.04 -0.36 9.63
C TYR A 173 -2.17 -1.44 8.98
N MET A 174 -1.08 -1.81 9.66
CA MET A 174 -0.14 -2.85 9.24
C MET A 174 -0.02 -3.99 10.26
N HIS A 175 -0.99 -4.10 11.17
CA HIS A 175 -0.95 -5.12 12.20
C HIS A 175 -1.02 -6.52 11.58
N GLY A 176 -0.18 -7.43 12.07
CA GLY A 176 -0.06 -8.80 11.53
C GLY A 176 0.67 -8.90 10.19
N ARG A 177 1.29 -7.83 9.69
CA ARG A 177 2.08 -7.86 8.44
C ARG A 177 3.59 -8.00 8.64
N ASN A 178 4.07 -7.83 9.87
CA ASN A 178 5.50 -7.92 10.16
C ASN A 178 5.96 -9.38 10.25
N ALA A 179 7.04 -9.74 9.56
CA ALA A 179 7.58 -11.09 9.48
C ALA A 179 6.56 -12.13 8.95
N THR A 180 5.71 -11.69 8.02
CA THR A 180 4.71 -12.53 7.36
C THR A 180 4.80 -12.41 5.84
N ASP A 181 4.10 -13.28 5.13
CA ASP A 181 3.86 -13.18 3.69
C ASP A 181 2.41 -12.78 3.37
N ASP A 182 2.18 -12.23 2.19
CA ASP A 182 0.86 -11.83 1.68
C ASP A 182 0.24 -12.85 0.71
N GLY A 183 0.82 -14.05 0.60
CA GLY A 183 0.26 -15.15 -0.17
C GLY A 183 1.26 -15.94 -0.99
N LEU A 184 0.72 -16.93 -1.70
CA LEU A 184 1.47 -17.77 -2.61
C LEU A 184 1.49 -17.13 -4.01
N TYR A 185 2.67 -16.70 -4.46
CA TYR A 185 2.89 -16.26 -5.83
C TYR A 185 3.30 -17.44 -6.69
N THR A 186 2.93 -17.40 -7.96
CA THR A 186 3.50 -18.25 -9.01
C THR A 186 3.88 -17.38 -10.19
N VAL A 187 5.16 -17.39 -10.56
CA VAL A 187 5.72 -16.54 -11.62
C VAL A 187 6.40 -17.39 -12.68
N TYR A 188 6.50 -16.87 -13.91
CA TYR A 188 7.35 -17.48 -14.92
C TYR A 188 8.83 -17.34 -14.56
N THR A 189 9.59 -18.40 -14.82
CA THR A 189 11.03 -18.45 -14.56
C THR A 189 11.86 -17.71 -15.60
N GLY A 190 11.33 -17.48 -16.80
CA GLY A 190 12.07 -16.97 -17.95
C GLY A 190 12.86 -18.05 -18.72
N GLU A 191 12.82 -19.32 -18.30
CA GLU A 191 13.56 -20.41 -18.95
C GLU A 191 13.07 -20.70 -20.39
N ASP A 192 11.76 -20.65 -20.62
CA ASP A 192 11.16 -20.79 -21.96
C ASP A 192 11.21 -19.46 -22.74
N GLN A 193 10.65 -18.40 -22.14
CA GLN A 193 10.56 -17.07 -22.74
C GLN A 193 11.03 -16.01 -21.75
N MET A 194 12.17 -15.40 -22.04
CA MET A 194 12.76 -14.38 -21.16
C MET A 194 11.88 -13.12 -21.03
N ASP A 195 11.03 -12.83 -22.01
CA ASP A 195 10.06 -11.73 -21.97
C ASP A 195 8.99 -11.92 -20.89
N LEU A 196 8.78 -13.16 -20.43
CA LEU A 196 7.85 -13.49 -19.35
C LEU A 196 8.53 -13.53 -17.99
N TYR A 197 9.84 -13.29 -17.89
CA TYR A 197 10.59 -13.37 -16.65
C TYR A 197 9.88 -12.67 -15.48
N ASN A 198 9.67 -13.41 -14.39
CA ASN A 198 9.08 -12.93 -13.14
C ASN A 198 7.63 -12.39 -13.25
N ILE A 199 6.97 -12.53 -14.40
CA ILE A 199 5.55 -12.17 -14.57
C ILE A 199 4.67 -13.13 -13.77
N ILE A 200 3.75 -12.57 -12.99
CA ILE A 200 2.80 -13.33 -12.17
C ILE A 200 1.81 -14.06 -13.06
N THR A 201 1.68 -15.36 -12.82
CA THR A 201 0.64 -16.20 -13.41
C THR A 201 -0.52 -16.39 -12.46
N ARG A 202 -0.23 -16.57 -11.16
CA ARG A 202 -1.23 -16.79 -10.13
C ARG A 202 -0.82 -16.15 -8.81
N TRP A 203 -1.82 -15.66 -8.09
CA TRP A 203 -1.71 -15.28 -6.68
C TRP A 203 -2.77 -16.03 -5.88
N ASN A 204 -2.36 -16.74 -4.84
CA ASN A 204 -3.22 -17.63 -4.04
C ASN A 204 -4.05 -18.60 -4.91
N GLY A 205 -3.42 -19.14 -5.96
CA GLY A 205 -4.03 -20.08 -6.90
C GLY A 205 -5.00 -19.47 -7.92
N LYS A 206 -5.21 -18.14 -7.90
CA LYS A 206 -6.10 -17.43 -8.82
C LYS A 206 -5.31 -16.68 -9.88
N GLU A 207 -5.80 -16.72 -11.12
CA GLU A 207 -5.25 -15.95 -12.26
C GLU A 207 -5.79 -14.52 -12.31
N ASN A 208 -6.93 -14.27 -11.67
CA ASN A 208 -7.57 -12.96 -11.57
C ASN A 208 -8.01 -12.69 -10.13
N LEU A 209 -7.98 -11.41 -9.75
CA LEU A 209 -8.63 -10.92 -8.54
C LEU A 209 -10.15 -11.09 -8.63
N THR A 210 -10.80 -10.95 -7.49
CA THR A 210 -12.27 -11.03 -7.38
C THR A 210 -12.90 -9.76 -6.82
N ALA A 211 -12.10 -8.72 -6.60
CA ALA A 211 -12.52 -7.47 -5.97
C ALA A 211 -13.25 -6.53 -6.95
N TRP A 212 -12.87 -6.56 -8.22
CA TRP A 212 -13.31 -5.62 -9.26
C TRP A 212 -14.15 -6.32 -10.34
N LYS A 213 -14.37 -5.66 -11.47
CA LYS A 213 -15.04 -6.23 -12.64
C LYS A 213 -14.10 -6.24 -13.85
N GLY A 214 -14.36 -7.12 -14.81
CA GLY A 214 -13.68 -7.11 -16.11
C GLY A 214 -12.15 -7.11 -16.00
N THR A 215 -11.51 -6.24 -16.77
CA THR A 215 -10.04 -6.13 -16.86
C THR A 215 -9.37 -5.64 -15.58
N CYS A 216 -10.10 -4.94 -14.70
CA CYS A 216 -9.58 -4.46 -13.42
C CYS A 216 -9.25 -5.60 -12.43
N ASN A 217 -9.71 -6.83 -12.69
CA ASN A 217 -9.32 -8.01 -11.93
C ASN A 217 -8.03 -8.68 -12.42
N MET A 218 -7.48 -8.26 -13.57
CA MET A 218 -6.30 -8.92 -14.12
C MET A 218 -5.09 -8.65 -13.23
N ILE A 219 -4.32 -9.71 -12.97
CA ILE A 219 -3.02 -9.62 -12.29
C ILE A 219 -1.97 -9.68 -13.41
N ASN A 220 -1.50 -8.53 -13.91
CA ASN A 220 -0.36 -8.53 -14.84
C ASN A 220 0.90 -8.00 -14.16
N GLY A 221 2.04 -8.13 -14.84
CA GLY A 221 3.35 -7.70 -14.35
C GLY A 221 3.96 -8.59 -13.27
N THR A 222 4.93 -8.04 -12.55
CA THR A 222 5.74 -8.75 -11.55
C THR A 222 5.23 -8.47 -10.14
N SER A 223 5.72 -9.20 -9.13
CA SER A 223 5.35 -8.97 -7.71
C SER A 223 5.72 -7.56 -7.23
N SER A 224 6.84 -7.03 -7.71
CA SER A 224 7.27 -5.65 -7.42
C SER A 224 6.47 -4.61 -8.21
N PHE A 225 6.00 -4.96 -9.41
CA PHE A 225 5.22 -4.05 -10.28
C PHE A 225 4.09 -4.81 -10.98
N PRO A 226 2.91 -4.92 -10.35
CA PRO A 226 1.75 -5.48 -11.00
C PRO A 226 1.30 -4.53 -12.13
N GLN A 227 1.71 -4.84 -13.37
CA GLN A 227 1.27 -4.11 -14.55
C GLN A 227 -0.24 -4.31 -14.74
N GLY A 228 -0.95 -3.26 -15.14
CA GLY A 228 -2.42 -3.28 -15.26
C GLY A 228 -3.14 -2.54 -14.12
N SER A 229 -2.52 -2.38 -12.95
CA SER A 229 -3.01 -1.46 -11.91
C SER A 229 -2.40 -0.06 -12.01
N PHE A 230 -1.19 0.04 -12.57
CA PHE A 230 -0.43 1.29 -12.70
C PHE A 230 0.21 1.35 -14.07
N LYS A 231 -0.10 2.39 -14.88
CA LYS A 231 0.55 2.58 -16.18
C LYS A 231 1.79 3.45 -16.00
N LEU A 232 2.96 2.83 -16.16
CA LEU A 232 4.24 3.52 -16.17
C LEU A 232 4.42 4.30 -17.48
N VAL A 233 4.85 5.55 -17.35
CA VAL A 233 5.15 6.47 -18.46
C VAL A 233 6.65 6.77 -18.42
N ARG A 234 7.33 6.48 -19.52
CA ARG A 234 8.76 6.80 -19.66
C ARG A 234 8.96 8.31 -19.63
N GLU A 235 9.83 8.77 -18.76
CA GLU A 235 10.19 10.17 -18.59
C GLU A 235 11.49 10.52 -19.30
N GLY A 236 12.52 9.68 -19.15
CA GLY A 236 13.85 9.96 -19.67
C GLY A 236 14.86 8.89 -19.30
N THR A 237 16.13 9.17 -19.58
CA THR A 237 17.27 8.33 -19.19
C THR A 237 18.22 9.19 -18.35
N ASP A 238 18.70 8.65 -17.23
CA ASP A 238 19.65 9.27 -16.31
C ASP A 238 20.78 8.28 -15.95
N SER A 239 21.83 8.75 -15.28
CA SER A 239 22.92 7.92 -14.77
C SER A 239 22.89 7.87 -13.24
N LEU A 240 22.61 6.70 -12.69
CA LEU A 240 22.53 6.47 -11.25
C LEU A 240 23.71 5.58 -10.84
N TYR A 241 24.60 6.11 -10.00
CA TYR A 241 25.81 5.42 -9.55
C TYR A 241 26.71 4.90 -10.70
N GLY A 242 26.68 5.58 -11.85
CA GLY A 242 27.42 5.18 -13.06
C GLY A 242 26.72 4.12 -13.92
N ILE A 243 25.50 3.73 -13.57
CA ILE A 243 24.63 2.81 -14.33
C ILE A 243 23.59 3.65 -15.08
N SER A 244 23.42 3.38 -16.37
CA SER A 244 22.37 4.01 -17.17
C SER A 244 21.01 3.48 -16.71
N ALA A 245 20.07 4.37 -16.39
CA ALA A 245 18.74 4.02 -15.95
C ALA A 245 17.67 4.80 -16.72
N VAL A 246 16.59 4.14 -17.11
CA VAL A 246 15.38 4.75 -17.66
C VAL A 246 14.44 5.07 -16.51
N ARG A 247 14.08 6.34 -16.37
CA ARG A 247 13.08 6.79 -15.40
C ARG A 247 11.68 6.60 -15.95
N PHE A 248 10.84 5.97 -15.15
CA PHE A 248 9.41 5.85 -15.34
C PHE A 248 8.68 6.57 -14.22
N ARG A 249 7.51 7.12 -14.54
CA ARG A 249 6.59 7.73 -13.57
C ARG A 249 5.18 7.22 -13.79
N VAL A 250 4.37 7.25 -12.76
CA VAL A 250 2.91 7.15 -12.92
C VAL A 250 2.31 8.53 -13.20
N ASP A 251 1.15 8.57 -13.84
CA ASP A 251 0.43 9.83 -14.10
C ASP A 251 -0.97 9.82 -13.51
N ASN A 252 -1.72 10.91 -13.77
CA ASN A 252 -3.03 11.16 -13.20
C ASN A 252 -4.07 10.07 -13.53
N ARG A 253 -3.85 9.26 -14.57
CA ARG A 253 -4.73 8.15 -14.96
C ARG A 253 -4.72 7.00 -13.95
N THR A 254 -3.73 6.95 -13.07
CA THR A 254 -3.54 5.88 -12.09
C THR A 254 -4.73 5.71 -11.15
N PHE A 255 -5.17 6.82 -10.55
CA PHE A 255 -6.31 6.84 -9.63
C PHE A 255 -7.50 7.61 -10.23
N ASP A 256 -7.53 7.75 -11.55
CA ASP A 256 -8.62 8.45 -12.23
C ASP A 256 -9.90 7.62 -12.24
N ASN A 257 -11.05 8.27 -12.31
CA ASN A 257 -12.35 7.57 -12.31
C ASN A 257 -12.79 7.17 -13.72
N GLY A 258 -13.82 6.33 -13.83
CA GLY A 258 -14.35 5.87 -15.10
C GLY A 258 -15.01 6.94 -15.98
N THR A 259 -15.30 8.12 -15.45
CA THR A 259 -15.94 9.23 -16.19
C THR A 259 -14.92 9.99 -17.02
N THR A 260 -13.73 10.25 -16.47
CA THR A 260 -12.62 10.96 -17.10
C THR A 260 -11.66 10.01 -17.83
N TYR A 261 -11.50 8.78 -17.33
CA TYR A 261 -10.70 7.74 -17.97
C TYR A 261 -11.48 6.42 -18.08
N PRO A 262 -12.20 6.18 -19.20
CA PRO A 262 -13.09 5.03 -19.37
C PRO A 262 -12.50 3.64 -19.05
N PRO A 263 -11.21 3.35 -19.29
CA PRO A 263 -10.61 2.08 -18.87
C PRO A 263 -10.69 1.80 -17.37
N ASN A 264 -10.76 2.83 -16.52
CA ASN A 264 -10.87 2.68 -15.07
C ASN A 264 -12.31 2.50 -14.58
N ALA A 265 -13.32 2.53 -15.46
CA ALA A 265 -14.72 2.38 -15.07
C ALA A 265 -15.03 1.07 -14.34
N CYS A 266 -14.18 0.05 -14.48
CA CYS A 266 -14.33 -1.20 -13.73
C CYS A 266 -13.83 -1.16 -12.27
N PHE A 267 -13.13 -0.10 -11.86
CA PHE A 267 -12.80 0.20 -10.47
C PHE A 267 -13.92 0.96 -9.75
N ASP A 268 -14.89 1.52 -10.47
CA ASP A 268 -15.99 2.27 -9.86
C ASP A 268 -16.86 1.36 -8.97
N THR A 269 -17.02 1.75 -7.71
CA THR A 269 -17.86 1.04 -6.74
C THR A 269 -19.18 1.77 -6.49
N LYS A 270 -19.96 1.28 -5.52
CA LYS A 270 -21.12 2.01 -4.99
C LYS A 270 -20.74 3.32 -4.29
N ARG A 271 -19.48 3.47 -3.87
CA ARG A 271 -18.92 4.71 -3.34
C ARG A 271 -18.34 5.46 -4.52
N THR A 272 -19.11 6.39 -5.09
CA THR A 272 -18.64 7.25 -6.16
C THR A 272 -17.52 8.16 -5.62
N MET A 273 -16.34 8.09 -6.23
CA MET A 273 -15.20 8.93 -5.91
C MET A 273 -14.90 9.88 -7.08
N ALA A 274 -14.44 11.09 -6.77
CA ALA A 274 -13.89 11.99 -7.78
C ALA A 274 -12.51 11.47 -8.24
N SER A 275 -12.01 12.02 -9.34
CA SER A 275 -10.72 11.61 -9.91
C SER A 275 -9.57 11.75 -8.91
N GLY A 276 -8.63 10.81 -8.95
CA GLY A 276 -7.43 10.79 -8.12
C GLY A 276 -7.57 10.08 -6.77
N ALA A 277 -8.69 9.39 -6.55
CA ALA A 277 -8.84 8.44 -5.45
C ALA A 277 -9.60 7.19 -5.92
N VAL A 278 -9.19 6.03 -5.43
CA VAL A 278 -9.83 4.73 -5.71
C VAL A 278 -10.33 4.09 -4.42
N ASP A 279 -11.58 3.66 -4.40
CA ASP A 279 -12.13 2.86 -3.29
C ASP A 279 -11.35 1.55 -3.25
N ILE A 280 -10.94 1.10 -2.07
CA ILE A 280 -10.36 -0.24 -1.90
C ILE A 280 -11.18 -1.11 -0.94
N GLY A 281 -12.37 -0.64 -0.59
CA GLY A 281 -13.34 -1.42 0.17
C GLY A 281 -13.52 -2.84 -0.36
N PRO A 282 -13.67 -3.09 -1.67
CA PRO A 282 -13.79 -4.46 -2.21
C PRO A 282 -12.63 -5.40 -1.85
N CYS A 283 -11.42 -4.89 -1.63
CA CYS A 283 -10.27 -5.67 -1.14
C CYS A 283 -10.23 -5.79 0.39
N GLN A 284 -10.93 -4.90 1.10
CA GLN A 284 -10.91 -4.74 2.56
C GLN A 284 -12.26 -5.07 3.19
N HIS A 285 -12.92 -6.15 2.74
CA HIS A 285 -14.22 -6.58 3.30
C HIS A 285 -15.30 -5.49 3.29
N ASN A 286 -15.27 -4.65 2.26
CA ASN A 286 -16.12 -3.48 2.09
C ASN A 286 -15.98 -2.43 3.23
N LEU A 287 -14.88 -2.41 3.98
CA LEU A 287 -14.57 -1.30 4.87
C LEU A 287 -14.37 0.01 4.06
N PRO A 288 -14.67 1.19 4.65
CA PRO A 288 -14.53 2.47 3.97
C PRO A 288 -13.07 2.91 3.98
N ALA A 289 -12.33 2.52 2.94
CA ALA A 289 -10.94 2.92 2.75
C ALA A 289 -10.73 3.32 1.28
N ALA A 290 -9.95 4.38 1.06
CA ALA A 290 -9.56 4.83 -0.27
C ALA A 290 -8.04 4.90 -0.39
N LEU A 291 -7.54 4.86 -1.63
CA LEU A 291 -6.16 5.14 -1.97
C LEU A 291 -6.07 6.37 -2.85
N SER A 292 -5.06 7.20 -2.61
CA SER A 292 -4.65 8.32 -3.45
C SER A 292 -3.14 8.47 -3.41
N PHE A 293 -2.60 9.36 -4.25
CA PHE A 293 -1.24 9.86 -4.02
C PHE A 293 -1.17 10.74 -2.76
N PRO A 294 0.03 10.91 -2.18
CA PRO A 294 0.22 11.78 -1.02
C PRO A 294 -0.34 13.19 -1.25
N HIS A 295 -0.94 13.77 -0.20
CA HIS A 295 -1.56 15.10 -0.25
C HIS A 295 -2.58 15.31 -1.38
N PHE A 296 -3.21 14.23 -1.87
CA PHE A 296 -4.10 14.27 -3.03
C PHE A 296 -3.42 14.80 -4.30
N TYR A 297 -2.11 14.55 -4.46
CA TYR A 297 -1.40 14.86 -5.70
C TYR A 297 -2.09 14.21 -6.91
N LEU A 298 -2.27 14.98 -7.99
CA LEU A 298 -3.02 14.59 -9.20
C LEU A 298 -4.51 14.24 -8.99
N ALA A 299 -5.08 14.57 -7.83
CA ALA A 299 -6.50 14.35 -7.58
C ALA A 299 -7.36 15.60 -7.77
N ASP A 300 -8.67 15.38 -7.83
CA ASP A 300 -9.67 16.43 -7.92
C ASP A 300 -9.56 17.37 -6.69
N PRO A 301 -9.55 18.71 -6.89
CA PRO A 301 -9.40 19.66 -5.79
C PRO A 301 -10.46 19.53 -4.70
N SER A 302 -11.62 18.92 -4.98
CA SER A 302 -12.66 18.68 -3.98
C SER A 302 -12.23 17.83 -2.79
N TYR A 303 -11.11 17.10 -2.89
CA TYR A 303 -10.46 16.43 -1.77
C TYR A 303 -9.65 17.42 -0.91
N SER A 304 -8.67 18.09 -1.50
CA SER A 304 -7.83 19.07 -0.79
C SER A 304 -8.63 20.25 -0.25
N ASP A 305 -9.69 20.67 -0.93
CA ASP A 305 -10.52 21.80 -0.51
C ASP A 305 -11.31 21.52 0.78
N LYS A 306 -11.52 20.25 1.14
CA LYS A 306 -12.24 19.85 2.36
C LYS A 306 -11.34 19.76 3.59
N VAL A 307 -10.02 19.83 3.42
CA VAL A 307 -9.04 19.58 4.47
C VAL A 307 -7.93 20.62 4.41
N GLU A 308 -7.69 21.33 5.51
CA GLU A 308 -6.55 22.24 5.59
C GLU A 308 -5.25 21.45 5.84
N GLY A 309 -4.16 21.86 5.18
CA GLY A 309 -2.83 21.24 5.33
C GLY A 309 -2.37 20.39 4.15
N MET A 310 -3.23 20.16 3.16
CA MET A 310 -2.84 19.45 1.93
C MET A 310 -1.95 20.34 1.05
N LYS A 311 -0.74 19.87 0.72
CA LYS A 311 0.25 20.59 -0.09
C LYS A 311 0.86 19.66 -1.14
N PRO A 312 0.12 19.28 -2.19
CA PRO A 312 0.64 18.36 -3.20
C PRO A 312 1.89 18.93 -3.88
N ASP A 313 2.97 18.14 -3.90
CA ASP A 313 4.26 18.48 -4.48
C ASP A 313 4.70 17.35 -5.43
N PRO A 314 4.93 17.61 -6.72
CA PRO A 314 5.33 16.58 -7.68
C PRO A 314 6.69 15.95 -7.37
N ASP A 315 7.63 16.66 -6.77
CA ASP A 315 8.97 16.13 -6.50
C ASP A 315 8.99 15.19 -5.29
N ARG A 316 8.03 15.37 -4.37
CA ARG A 316 7.88 14.56 -3.15
C ARG A 316 6.81 13.47 -3.27
N HIS A 317 5.71 13.73 -3.99
CA HIS A 317 4.51 12.89 -3.97
C HIS A 317 4.25 12.15 -5.30
N SER A 318 5.16 12.29 -6.28
CA SER A 318 5.13 11.44 -7.46
C SER A 318 5.78 10.09 -7.18
N PHE A 319 5.23 9.04 -7.77
CA PHE A 319 5.90 7.74 -7.81
C PHE A 319 6.76 7.66 -9.07
N THR A 320 8.04 7.36 -8.88
CA THR A 320 8.99 7.13 -9.96
C THR A 320 9.79 5.85 -9.73
N LEU A 321 10.23 5.27 -10.82
CA LEU A 321 10.91 3.99 -10.90
C LEU A 321 12.04 4.10 -11.90
N ASP A 322 13.27 3.82 -11.47
CA ASP A 322 14.45 3.85 -12.30
C ASP A 322 14.87 2.40 -12.62
N MET A 323 14.85 2.05 -13.90
CA MET A 323 15.12 0.69 -14.42
C MET A 323 16.32 0.71 -15.36
N GLU A 324 17.21 -0.27 -15.27
CA GLU A 324 18.30 -0.38 -16.25
C GLU A 324 17.74 -0.77 -17.64
N PRO A 325 18.20 -0.19 -18.75
CA PRO A 325 17.67 -0.47 -20.09
C PRO A 325 17.77 -1.94 -20.53
N ASP A 326 18.82 -2.65 -20.10
CA ASP A 326 19.13 -4.01 -20.52
C ASP A 326 18.59 -5.08 -19.54
N ASP A 327 18.10 -4.65 -18.38
CA ASP A 327 17.52 -5.50 -17.36
C ASP A 327 16.17 -4.95 -16.87
N ASP A 328 15.11 -5.72 -17.09
CA ASP A 328 13.75 -5.44 -16.57
C ASP A 328 13.62 -5.96 -15.12
N SER A 329 14.73 -6.47 -14.55
CA SER A 329 14.92 -6.52 -13.11
C SER A 329 15.19 -5.10 -12.60
N SER A 330 14.14 -4.54 -12.00
CA SER A 330 14.08 -3.19 -11.47
C SER A 330 15.25 -2.89 -10.53
N LEU A 331 16.03 -1.86 -10.83
CA LEU A 331 17.20 -1.52 -10.03
C LEU A 331 16.93 -0.52 -8.91
N LEU A 332 15.99 0.43 -9.03
CA LEU A 332 15.71 1.37 -7.93
C LEU A 332 14.24 1.85 -7.96
N ILE A 333 13.45 1.51 -6.94
CA ILE A 333 12.25 2.28 -6.57
C ILE A 333 12.76 3.45 -5.73
N ASN A 334 12.34 4.68 -6.04
CA ASN A 334 12.77 5.91 -5.36
C ASN A 334 12.93 5.72 -3.84
N ASP A 335 14.17 5.43 -3.45
CA ASP A 335 14.73 5.53 -2.11
C ASP A 335 16.14 6.05 -2.38
N ASP A 336 16.25 7.36 -2.21
CA ASP A 336 17.36 8.29 -2.35
C ASP A 336 18.75 7.82 -2.85
N LYS A 337 19.40 8.76 -3.53
CA LYS A 337 20.86 8.85 -3.55
C LYS A 337 21.33 8.73 -2.09
N VAL A 338 22.10 7.69 -1.78
CA VAL A 338 22.55 7.30 -0.43
C VAL A 338 23.32 8.43 0.30
N ASP A 339 23.69 9.51 -0.39
CA ASP A 339 24.48 10.63 0.12
C ASP A 339 23.75 11.99 0.14
N GLU A 340 22.45 12.09 -0.20
CA GLU A 340 21.68 13.34 -0.05
C GLU A 340 20.41 13.12 0.77
N PRO A 341 20.12 13.96 1.79
CA PRO A 341 18.85 13.92 2.51
C PRO A 341 17.75 14.35 1.54
N SER A 342 17.04 13.39 0.98
CA SER A 342 15.96 13.64 0.04
C SER A 342 14.62 13.35 0.75
N ASP A 343 13.90 14.44 1.03
CA ASP A 343 12.60 14.49 1.72
C ASP A 343 11.43 13.93 0.86
N LYS A 344 11.67 12.85 0.09
CA LYS A 344 10.66 12.25 -0.79
C LYS A 344 9.74 11.31 -0.04
N GLU A 345 8.44 11.49 -0.22
CA GLU A 345 7.39 10.84 0.55
C GLU A 345 6.65 9.83 -0.32
N ASN A 346 7.06 8.56 -0.21
CA ASN A 346 6.36 7.47 -0.88
C ASN A 346 5.44 6.78 0.11
N GLY A 347 4.13 7.02 -0.03
CA GLY A 347 3.10 6.31 0.70
C GLY A 347 1.79 6.36 -0.06
N ILE A 348 1.13 5.21 -0.19
CA ILE A 348 -0.28 5.21 -0.47
C ILE A 348 -0.96 5.58 0.85
N ILE A 349 -1.60 6.76 0.94
CA ILE A 349 -2.36 7.13 2.13
C ILE A 349 -3.60 6.22 2.17
N HIS A 350 -3.73 5.45 3.24
CA HIS A 350 -5.01 4.85 3.62
C HIS A 350 -5.85 5.95 4.29
N GLY A 351 -6.71 6.59 3.51
CA GLY A 351 -7.67 7.60 3.96
C GLY A 351 -8.99 7.00 4.42
#